data_AF-A0A352IP23-F1
#
_entry.id   AF-A0A352IP23-F1
#
_cell.length_a   1.000
_cell.length_b   1.000
_cell.length_c   1.000
_cell.angle_alpha   90.00
_cell.angle_beta   90.00
_cell.angle_gamma   90.00
#
_symmetry.space_group_name_H-M   'P 1'
#
loop_
_entity.id
_entity.type
_entity.pdbx_description
1 polymer ?
#
loop_
_entity_poly.entity_id
_entity_poly.type
_entity_poly.pdbx_seq_one_letter_code
_entity_poly.pdbx_strand_id
1 'polypeptide(L)'
;MTDYAIGDIQGCYERLRDVLEKVDFSPSRDRLWVAGDLINRGPSSLETLRYIESLGDSAVVVLGNHDLHLLAVAMGGHALRNKDTLADILEA
;
A
#
# COMPACT_ATOMS: atom_id res chain seq x y z
N MET A 1 -18.74 1.28 13.79
CA MET A 1 -17.39 1.59 13.29
C MET A 1 -16.49 0.46 13.72
N THR A 2 -16.00 -0.32 12.75
CA THR A 2 -15.09 -1.46 13.00
C THR A 2 -13.70 -1.10 12.49
N ASP A 3 -12.68 -1.40 13.27
CA ASP A 3 -11.27 -1.24 12.89
C ASP A 3 -10.73 -2.57 12.39
N TYR A 4 -10.20 -2.59 11.17
CA TYR A 4 -9.46 -3.72 10.61
C TYR A 4 -7.99 -3.38 10.53
N ALA A 5 -7.12 -4.31 10.88
CA ALA A 5 -5.68 -4.15 10.73
C ALA A 5 -5.14 -5.18 9.74
N ILE A 6 -4.32 -4.72 8.80
CA ILE A 6 -3.62 -5.56 7.84
C ILE A 6 -2.11 -5.30 7.91
N GLY A 7 -1.34 -6.37 7.80
CA GLY A 7 0.10 -6.31 7.65
C GLY A 7 0.51 -5.98 6.22
N ASP A 8 1.74 -6.39 5.88
CA ASP A 8 2.37 -6.22 4.58
C ASP A 8 1.43 -6.55 3.41
N ILE A 9 1.22 -5.56 2.53
CA ILE A 9 0.44 -5.73 1.29
C ILE A 9 1.39 -6.02 0.12
N GLN A 10 2.55 -5.35 0.09
CA GLN A 10 3.61 -5.56 -0.88
C GLN A 10 3.10 -5.59 -2.33
N GLY A 11 2.27 -4.62 -2.72
CA GLY A 11 1.72 -4.52 -4.07
C GLY A 11 0.75 -5.64 -4.48
N CYS A 12 0.24 -6.45 -3.54
CA CYS A 12 -0.72 -7.52 -3.80
C CYS A 12 -2.18 -7.00 -3.81
N TYR A 13 -2.47 -6.03 -4.68
CA TYR A 13 -3.75 -5.33 -4.74
C TYR A 13 -4.98 -6.25 -4.79
N GLU A 14 -4.98 -7.25 -5.68
CA GLU A 14 -6.12 -8.17 -5.81
C GLU A 14 -6.40 -8.93 -4.51
N ARG A 15 -5.34 -9.40 -3.82
CA ARG A 15 -5.46 -10.14 -2.56
C ARG A 15 -5.93 -9.26 -1.42
N LEU A 16 -5.52 -7.99 -1.40
CA LEU A 16 -6.06 -7.00 -0.47
C LEU A 16 -7.58 -6.86 -0.67
N ARG A 17 -8.03 -6.69 -1.92
CA ARG A 17 -9.46 -6.56 -2.24
C ARG A 17 -10.25 -7.82 -1.85
N ASP A 18 -9.73 -9.01 -2.13
CA ASP A 18 -10.33 -10.29 -1.75
C ASP A 18 -10.58 -10.40 -0.23
N VAL A 19 -9.61 -9.97 0.59
CA VAL A 19 -9.73 -10.06 2.05
C VAL A 19 -10.69 -8.99 2.59
N LEU A 20 -10.67 -7.79 2.04
CA LEU A 20 -11.59 -6.73 2.42
C LEU A 20 -13.04 -7.06 2.05
N GLU A 21 -13.27 -7.73 0.92
CA GLU A 21 -14.61 -8.21 0.52
C GLU A 21 -15.15 -9.27 1.50
N LYS A 22 -14.30 -10.19 1.98
CA LYS A 22 -14.71 -11.24 2.93
C LYS A 22 -15.26 -10.70 4.25
N VAL A 23 -14.84 -9.51 4.64
CA VAL A 23 -15.30 -8.84 5.87
C VAL A 23 -16.34 -7.74 5.58
N ASP A 24 -16.82 -7.65 4.34
CA ASP A 24 -17.69 -6.59 3.85
C ASP A 24 -17.16 -5.20 4.30
N PHE A 25 -15.88 -4.93 4.04
CA PHE A 25 -15.28 -3.66 4.41
C PHE A 25 -15.91 -2.52 3.61
N SER A 26 -16.36 -1.47 4.30
CA SER A 26 -16.83 -0.25 3.65
C SER A 26 -16.22 1.01 4.27
N PRO A 27 -15.57 1.89 3.48
CA PRO A 27 -15.01 3.15 3.98
C PRO A 27 -16.06 4.09 4.59
N SER A 28 -17.34 3.90 4.26
CA SER A 28 -18.43 4.69 4.84
C SER A 28 -18.71 4.41 6.32
N ARG A 29 -18.21 3.28 6.85
CA ARG A 29 -18.50 2.82 8.22
C ARG A 29 -17.33 2.17 8.96
N ASP A 30 -16.28 1.76 8.24
CA ASP A 30 -15.15 1.01 8.76
C ASP A 30 -13.83 1.78 8.53
N ARG A 31 -12.79 1.41 9.26
CA ARG A 31 -11.45 1.98 9.10
C ARG A 31 -10.41 0.89 8.93
N LEU A 32 -9.47 1.11 8.02
CA LEU A 32 -8.38 0.20 7.70
C LEU A 32 -7.05 0.75 8.24
N TRP A 33 -6.41 -0.03 9.10
CA TRP A 33 -5.04 0.20 9.57
C TRP A 33 -4.08 -0.64 8.76
N VAL A 34 -3.08 0.00 8.16
CA VAL A 34 -2.02 -0.67 7.39
C VAL A 34 -0.71 -0.54 8.13
N ALA A 35 -0.11 -1.68 8.50
CA ALA A 35 1.10 -1.73 9.31
C ALA A 35 2.41 -1.40 8.55
N GLY A 36 2.31 -1.01 7.28
CA GLY A 36 3.43 -0.66 6.40
C GLY A 36 3.67 -1.68 5.30
N ASP A 37 4.71 -1.42 4.51
CA ASP A 37 5.11 -2.20 3.34
C ASP A 37 3.93 -2.41 2.38
N LEU A 38 3.37 -1.29 1.93
CA LEU A 38 2.25 -1.24 0.99
C LEU A 38 2.68 -1.70 -0.39
N ILE A 39 3.92 -1.39 -0.74
CA ILE A 39 4.49 -1.52 -2.07
C ILE A 39 5.75 -2.39 -2.08
N ASN A 40 6.30 -2.55 -3.28
CA ASN A 40 7.49 -3.34 -3.56
C ASN A 40 7.21 -4.85 -3.49
N ARG A 41 8.00 -5.67 -4.20
CA ARG A 41 7.82 -7.12 -4.42
C ARG A 41 6.66 -7.53 -5.31
N GLY A 42 5.44 -7.10 -5.01
CA GLY A 42 4.26 -7.49 -5.76
C GLY A 42 4.08 -6.71 -7.06
N PRO A 43 3.19 -7.20 -7.93
CA PRO A 43 3.05 -6.70 -9.30
C PRO A 43 2.27 -5.38 -9.40
N SER A 44 1.45 -5.04 -8.41
CA SER A 44 0.46 -3.96 -8.50
C SER A 44 0.65 -2.92 -7.39
N SER A 45 1.89 -2.43 -7.26
CA SER A 45 2.27 -1.46 -6.22
C SER A 45 1.57 -0.11 -6.42
N LEU A 46 1.47 0.38 -7.67
CA LEU A 46 0.80 1.64 -7.97
C LEU A 46 -0.71 1.58 -7.67
N GLU A 47 -1.38 0.51 -8.08
CA GLU A 47 -2.80 0.30 -7.80
C GLU A 47 -3.05 0.19 -6.30
N THR A 48 -2.16 -0.48 -5.56
CA THR A 48 -2.26 -0.58 -4.11
C THR A 48 -2.21 0.80 -3.46
N LEU A 49 -1.24 1.65 -3.85
CA LEU A 49 -1.14 3.02 -3.31
C LEU A 49 -2.38 3.85 -3.64
N ARG A 50 -2.80 3.88 -4.91
CA ARG A 50 -3.99 4.63 -5.35
C ARG A 50 -5.25 4.19 -4.61
N TYR A 51 -5.39 2.88 -4.39
CA TYR A 51 -6.52 2.36 -3.64
C TYR A 51 -6.48 2.82 -2.18
N ILE A 52 -5.36 2.65 -1.48
CA ILE A 52 -5.24 3.08 -0.07
C ILE A 52 -5.44 4.60 0.06
N GLU A 53 -4.88 5.40 -0.85
CA GLU A 53 -5.10 6.84 -0.92
C GLU A 53 -6.60 7.18 -1.10
N SER A 54 -7.30 6.45 -1.99
CA SER A 54 -8.72 6.68 -2.25
C SER A 54 -9.64 6.45 -1.04
N LEU A 55 -9.17 5.76 0.00
CA LEU A 55 -9.91 5.54 1.24
C LEU A 55 -9.98 6.79 2.13
N GLY A 56 -9.14 7.80 1.87
CA GLY A 56 -9.09 9.05 2.64
C GLY A 56 -8.93 8.79 4.14
N ASP A 57 -9.74 9.46 4.96
CA ASP A 57 -9.73 9.35 6.42
C ASP A 57 -10.08 7.94 6.96
N SER A 58 -10.56 7.06 6.08
CA SER A 58 -10.87 5.67 6.43
C SER A 58 -9.64 4.75 6.38
N ALA A 59 -8.47 5.27 6.00
CA ALA A 59 -7.20 4.56 6.06
C ALA A 59 -6.22 5.25 7.02
N VAL A 60 -5.59 4.47 7.88
CA VAL A 60 -4.48 4.90 8.74
C VAL A 60 -3.27 4.05 8.38
N VAL A 61 -2.20 4.70 7.94
CA VAL A 61 -1.01 4.03 7.41
C VAL A 61 0.20 4.37 8.26
N VAL A 62 0.94 3.33 8.65
CA VAL A 62 2.30 3.46 9.17
C VAL A 62 3.27 3.17 8.03
N LEU A 63 4.36 3.94 7.92
CA LEU A 63 5.37 3.70 6.89
C LEU A 63 6.26 2.52 7.26
N GLY A 64 6.35 1.55 6.35
CA GLY A 64 7.30 0.44 6.42
C GLY A 64 8.63 0.76 5.76
N ASN A 65 9.58 -0.18 5.82
CA ASN A 65 10.90 0.01 5.23
C ASN A 65 10.88 0.06 3.70
N HIS A 66 9.98 -0.67 3.04
CA HIS A 66 9.85 -0.62 1.59
C HIS A 66 9.27 0.72 1.13
N ASP A 67 8.33 1.28 1.89
CA ASP A 67 7.74 2.60 1.63
C ASP A 67 8.80 3.71 1.79
N LEU A 68 9.60 3.65 2.87
CA LEU A 68 10.71 4.58 3.09
C LEU A 68 11.80 4.45 2.02
N HIS A 69 12.08 3.23 1.53
CA HIS A 69 13.01 3.01 0.42
C HIS A 69 12.51 3.67 -0.87
N LEU A 70 11.22 3.57 -1.20
CA LEU A 70 10.64 4.29 -2.33
C LEU A 70 10.86 5.79 -2.22
N LEU A 71 10.58 6.39 -1.04
CA LEU A 71 10.80 7.81 -0.81
C LEU A 71 12.28 8.20 -0.98
N ALA A 72 13.20 7.38 -0.48
CA ALA A 72 14.64 7.62 -0.63
C ALA A 72 15.10 7.57 -2.09
N VAL A 73 14.53 6.65 -2.89
CA VAL A 73 14.80 6.57 -4.34
C VAL A 73 14.22 7.78 -5.07
N ALA A 74 12.97 8.15 -4.80
CA ALA A 74 12.30 9.29 -5.43
C ALA A 74 13.02 10.62 -5.16
N MET A 75 13.60 10.77 -3.97
CA MET A 75 14.38 11.95 -3.58
C MET A 75 15.84 11.92 -4.09
N GLY A 76 16.24 10.91 -4.87
CA GLY A 76 17.57 10.78 -5.45
C GLY A 76 18.66 10.32 -4.48
N GLY A 77 18.30 9.91 -3.26
CA GLY A 77 19.24 9.43 -2.25
C GLY A 77 19.66 7.97 -2.43
N HIS A 78 18.83 7.17 -3.10
CA HIS A 78 19.02 5.73 -3.29
C HIS A 78 18.81 5.33 -4.75
N ALA A 79 19.47 4.25 -5.19
CA ALA A 79 19.24 3.63 -6.49
C ALA A 79 18.20 2.50 -6.40
N LEU A 80 17.47 2.27 -7.49
CA LEU A 80 16.60 1.10 -7.66
C LEU A 80 17.41 -0.19 -7.58
N ARG A 81 16.82 -1.22 -6.96
CA ARG A 81 17.38 -2.57 -6.89
C ARG A 81 16.71 -3.47 -7.92
N ASN A 82 17.40 -4.52 -8.36
CA ASN A 82 16.89 -5.45 -9.39
C ASN A 82 15.55 -6.14 -9.06
N LYS A 83 15.12 -6.14 -7.79
CA LYS A 83 13.86 -6.77 -7.35
C LYS A 83 12.78 -5.74 -7.00
N ASP A 84 13.05 -4.46 -7.19
CA ASP A 84 12.09 -3.40 -6.90
C ASP A 84 11.02 -3.34 -7.99
N THR A 85 9.75 -3.23 -7.58
CA THR A 85 8.59 -3.06 -8.47
C THR A 85 8.03 -1.63 -8.35
N LEU A 86 8.93 -0.64 -8.43
CA LEU A 86 8.64 0.78 -8.13
C LEU A 86 8.58 1.67 -9.37
N ALA A 87 8.96 1.17 -10.55
CA ALA A 87 9.06 1.98 -11.77
C ALA A 87 7.73 2.70 -12.08
N ASP A 88 6.63 1.96 -12.07
CA ASP A 88 5.29 2.50 -12.34
C ASP A 88 4.89 3.61 -11.37
N ILE A 89 5.39 3.60 -10.14
CA ILE A 89 5.13 4.65 -9.15
C ILE A 89 5.97 5.89 -9.42
N LEU A 90 7.23 5.71 -9.79
CA LEU A 90 8.17 6.81 -10.05
C LEU A 90 7.87 7.54 -11.37
N GLU A 91 7.15 6.90 -12.29
CA GLU A 91 6.81 7.43 -13.62
C GLU A 91 5.35 7.95 -13.72
N ALA A 92 4.52 7.77 -12.69
CA ALA A 92 3.10 8.16 -12.66
C ALA A 92 2.88 9.66 -12.43
#